data_AF-A0A967T4W1-F1
#
_entry.id   AF-A0A967T4W1-F1
#
_cell.length_a   1.000
_cell.length_b   1.000
_cell.length_c   1.000
_cell.angle_alpha   90.00
_cell.angle_beta   90.00
_cell.angle_gamma   90.00
#
_symmetry.space_group_name_H-M   'P 1'
#
loop_
_entity.id
_entity.type
_entity.pdbx_description
1 polymer ?
#
loop_
_entity_poly.entity_id
_entity_poly.type
_entity_poly.pdbx_seq_one_letter_code
_entity_poly.pdbx_strand_id
1 'polypeptide(L)'
;DEKYNQQLKITNRKHDLVNIFINDRFEDELPDMGLVPLRDAETGEEVLVDTSSEKVRKEYQKKREKAKHKLRDHFLRMKIDMIELKTNASYIRPLMTFFRRRMHRY
;
A
#
# COMPACT_ATOMS: atom_id res chain seq x y z
N ASP A 1 9.28 4.91 10.87
CA ASP A 1 9.97 4.64 12.15
C ASP A 1 10.83 3.39 12.14
N GLU A 2 12.12 3.53 12.46
CA GLU A 2 13.07 2.41 12.56
C GLU A 2 12.74 1.44 13.72
N LYS A 3 12.10 1.94 14.79
CA LYS A 3 11.72 1.12 15.96
C LYS A 3 10.76 -0.01 15.59
N TYR A 4 9.78 0.25 14.71
CA TYR A 4 8.81 -0.78 14.29
C TYR A 4 9.46 -1.88 13.42
N ASN A 5 10.51 -1.53 12.65
CA ASN A 5 11.17 -2.49 11.77
C ASN A 5 11.87 -3.62 12.53
N GLN A 6 12.48 -3.30 13.68
CA GLN A 6 13.13 -4.31 14.51
C GLN A 6 12.09 -5.25 15.13
N GLN A 7 10.97 -4.70 15.60
CA GLN A 7 9.86 -5.49 16.13
C GLN A 7 9.25 -6.40 15.07
N LEU A 8 8.99 -5.89 13.86
CA LEU A 8 8.51 -6.69 12.72
C LEU A 8 9.43 -7.87 12.39
N LYS A 9 10.75 -7.65 12.37
CA LYS A 9 11.71 -8.73 12.12
C LYS A 9 11.68 -9.80 13.19
N ILE A 10 11.55 -9.41 14.46
CA ILE A 10 11.46 -10.37 15.58
C ILE A 10 10.15 -11.15 15.46
N THR A 11 9.03 -10.48 15.20
CA THR A 11 7.72 -11.11 15.02
C THR A 11 7.74 -12.10 13.85
N ASN A 12 8.28 -11.74 12.69
CA ASN A 12 8.37 -12.64 11.53
C ASN A 12 9.25 -13.87 11.77
N ARG A 13 10.21 -13.80 12.71
CA ARG A 13 11.03 -14.98 13.08
C ARG A 13 10.28 -15.93 14.01
N LYS A 14 9.38 -15.41 14.85
CA LYS A 14 8.66 -16.19 15.86
C LYS A 14 7.26 -16.64 15.39
N HIS A 15 6.69 -15.94 14.43
CA HIS A 15 5.33 -16.12 13.94
C HIS A 15 5.29 -16.12 12.42
N ASP A 16 4.26 -16.74 11.89
CA ASP A 16 3.92 -16.63 10.47
C ASP A 16 3.24 -15.28 10.20
N LEU A 17 4.05 -14.30 9.76
CA LEU A 17 3.58 -12.95 9.53
C LEU A 17 3.33 -12.71 8.04
N VAL A 18 2.12 -12.24 7.72
CA VAL A 18 1.71 -11.84 6.37
C VAL A 18 1.26 -10.39 6.38
N ASN A 19 1.82 -9.60 5.47
CA ASN A 19 1.38 -8.23 5.25
C ASN A 19 0.25 -8.20 4.20
N ILE A 20 -0.86 -7.56 4.54
CA ILE A 20 -1.95 -7.29 3.60
C ILE A 20 -1.96 -5.78 3.33
N PHE A 21 -1.64 -5.41 2.10
CA PHE A 21 -1.66 -4.05 1.62
C PHE A 21 -2.98 -3.80 0.91
N ILE A 22 -3.83 -2.95 1.48
CA ILE A 22 -5.11 -2.53 0.88
C ILE A 22 -4.85 -1.21 0.16
N ASN A 23 -5.31 -1.12 -1.09
CA ASN A 23 -5.05 0.04 -1.93
C ASN A 23 -6.31 0.46 -2.66
N ASP A 24 -6.64 1.74 -2.58
CA ASP A 24 -7.71 2.33 -3.41
C ASP A 24 -7.16 2.84 -4.74
N ARG A 25 -8.00 2.84 -5.79
CA ARG A 25 -7.61 3.43 -7.08
C ARG A 25 -7.28 4.91 -6.96
N PHE A 26 -8.01 5.65 -6.12
CA PHE A 26 -7.82 7.09 -5.96
C PHE A 26 -6.60 7.44 -5.10
N GLU A 27 -6.00 6.44 -4.45
CA GLU A 27 -4.69 6.58 -3.81
C GLU A 27 -3.54 6.46 -4.80
N ASP A 28 -3.75 5.81 -5.96
CA ASP A 28 -2.76 5.69 -7.03
C ASP A 28 -2.82 6.87 -8.00
N GLU A 29 -4.03 7.28 -8.36
CA GLU A 29 -4.28 8.35 -9.30
C GLU A 29 -5.24 9.37 -8.70
N LEU A 30 -4.87 10.65 -8.76
CA LEU A 30 -5.79 11.73 -8.43
C LEU A 30 -6.71 11.96 -9.63
N PRO A 31 -8.04 11.76 -9.48
CA PRO A 31 -9.00 12.08 -10.54
C PRO A 31 -9.09 13.60 -10.73
N ASP A 32 -9.50 14.04 -11.93
CA ASP A 32 -9.78 15.45 -12.19
C ASP A 32 -11.13 15.84 -11.56
N MET A 33 -11.09 16.50 -10.40
CA MET A 33 -12.28 17.00 -9.70
C MET A 33 -12.19 18.49 -9.37
N GLY A 34 -11.22 19.22 -9.93
CA GLY A 34 -10.97 20.62 -9.55
C GLY A 34 -10.33 20.77 -8.17
N LEU A 35 -10.65 21.85 -7.47
CA LEU A 35 -10.15 22.13 -6.13
C LEU A 35 -11.01 21.40 -5.10
N VAL A 36 -10.47 20.36 -4.47
CA VAL A 36 -11.20 19.51 -3.52
C VAL A 36 -10.52 19.48 -2.15
N PRO A 37 -11.29 19.50 -1.05
CA PRO A 37 -10.76 19.18 0.26
C PRO A 37 -10.52 17.66 0.34
N LEU A 38 -9.27 17.26 0.53
CA LEU A 38 -8.91 15.88 0.84
C LEU A 38 -8.76 15.74 2.34
N ARG A 39 -9.44 14.75 2.91
CA ARG A 39 -9.33 14.41 4.33
C ARG A 39 -8.49 13.15 4.48
N ASP A 40 -7.48 13.22 5.34
CA ASP A 40 -6.70 12.06 5.77
C ASP A 40 -7.57 11.16 6.66
N ALA A 41 -7.68 9.88 6.31
CA ALA A 41 -8.50 8.93 7.05
C ALA A 41 -7.88 8.47 8.38
N GLU A 42 -6.56 8.66 8.55
CA GLU A 42 -5.78 8.25 9.72
C GLU A 42 -5.67 9.37 10.74
N THR A 43 -5.43 10.61 10.30
CA THR A 43 -5.25 11.77 11.19
C THR A 43 -6.50 12.64 11.28
N GLY A 44 -7.37 12.58 10.28
CA GLY A 44 -8.54 13.45 10.16
C GLY A 44 -8.23 14.85 9.62
N GLU A 45 -6.98 15.16 9.27
CA GLU A 45 -6.57 16.46 8.73
C GLU A 45 -7.16 16.70 7.33
N GLU A 46 -7.54 17.95 7.04
CA GLU A 46 -8.07 18.36 5.74
C GLU A 46 -7.08 19.26 5.00
N VAL A 47 -6.86 18.96 3.72
CA VAL A 47 -5.95 19.71 2.85
C VAL A 47 -6.66 20.04 1.54
N LEU A 48 -6.62 21.29 1.13
CA LEU A 48 -7.13 21.71 -0.18
C LEU A 48 -6.13 21.32 -1.27
N VAL A 49 -6.59 20.51 -2.22
CA VAL A 49 -5.77 20.03 -3.34
C VAL A 49 -6.43 20.41 -4.65
N ASP A 50 -5.68 21.11 -5.51
CA ASP A 50 -6.06 21.36 -6.89
C ASP A 50 -5.75 20.14 -7.75
N THR A 51 -6.77 19.30 -7.95
CA THR A 51 -6.67 18.07 -8.75
C THR A 51 -6.83 18.31 -10.24
N SER A 52 -7.16 19.53 -10.69
CA SER A 52 -7.28 19.87 -12.12
C SER A 52 -5.92 20.01 -12.81
N SER A 53 -4.88 20.30 -12.03
CA SER A 53 -3.52 20.44 -12.55
C SER A 53 -2.93 19.08 -12.90
N GLU A 54 -2.72 18.83 -14.20
CA GLU A 54 -2.06 17.61 -14.70
C GLU A 54 -0.67 17.40 -14.08
N LYS A 55 0.06 18.49 -13.82
CA LYS A 55 1.37 18.46 -13.16
C LYS A 55 1.25 17.90 -11.73
N VAL A 56 0.23 18.33 -10.99
CA VAL A 56 -0.04 17.83 -9.62
C VAL A 56 -0.40 16.35 -9.67
N ARG A 57 -1.27 15.93 -10.59
CA ARG A 57 -1.66 14.51 -10.75
C ARG A 57 -0.46 13.61 -11.06
N LYS A 58 0.40 14.01 -12.01
CA LYS A 58 1.62 13.26 -12.37
C LYS A 58 2.62 13.16 -11.23
N GLU A 59 2.89 14.27 -10.54
CA GLU A 59 3.81 14.26 -9.40
C GLU A 59 3.27 13.44 -8.22
N TYR A 60 1.96 13.47 -7.97
CA TYR A 60 1.31 12.61 -6.99
C TYR A 60 1.49 11.14 -7.32
N GLN A 61 1.12 10.72 -8.53
CA GLN A 61 1.25 9.34 -8.99
C GLN A 61 2.71 8.86 -8.86
N LYS A 62 3.68 9.67 -9.28
CA LYS A 62 5.11 9.35 -9.16
C LYS A 62 5.55 9.19 -7.71
N LYS A 63 5.09 10.05 -6.80
CA LYS A 63 5.38 9.94 -5.36
C LYS A 63 4.76 8.68 -4.77
N ARG A 64 3.52 8.35 -5.15
CA ARG A 64 2.81 7.15 -4.70
C ARG A 64 3.48 5.87 -5.17
N GLU A 65 3.82 5.77 -6.45
CA GLU A 65 4.56 4.63 -6.99
C GLU A 65 5.92 4.43 -6.29
N LYS A 66 6.66 5.53 -6.07
CA LYS A 66 7.94 5.48 -5.34
C LYS A 66 7.74 5.02 -3.89
N ALA A 67 6.69 5.46 -3.21
CA ALA A 67 6.37 5.03 -1.85
C ALA A 67 6.02 3.54 -1.80
N LYS A 68 5.17 3.07 -2.73
CA LYS A 68 4.83 1.65 -2.87
C LYS A 68 6.04 0.77 -3.12
N HIS A 69 6.92 1.18 -4.04
CA HIS A 69 8.14 0.43 -4.34
C HIS A 69 9.04 0.32 -3.10
N LYS A 70 9.27 1.44 -2.40
CA LYS A 70 10.05 1.44 -1.16
C LYS A 70 9.45 0.52 -0.10
N LEU A 71 8.12 0.54 0.04
CA LEU A 71 7.41 -0.31 1.01
C LEU A 71 7.56 -1.79 0.65
N ARG A 72 7.38 -2.15 -0.63
CA ARG A 72 7.59 -3.51 -1.14
C ARG A 72 9.01 -4.00 -0.89
N ASP A 73 10.02 -3.22 -1.26
CA ASP A 73 11.43 -3.56 -1.04
C ASP A 73 11.73 -3.79 0.44
N HIS A 74 11.14 -2.94 1.29
CA HIS A 74 11.32 -3.02 2.73
C HIS A 74 10.80 -4.35 3.31
N PHE A 75 9.58 -4.76 2.95
CA PHE A 75 9.02 -6.04 3.39
C PHE A 75 9.73 -7.25 2.76
N LEU A 76 10.17 -7.14 1.50
CA LEU A 76 10.95 -8.17 0.82
C LEU A 76 12.27 -8.44 1.57
N ARG A 77 12.98 -7.39 1.98
CA ARG A 77 14.23 -7.49 2.78
C ARG A 77 14.00 -8.13 4.15
N MET A 78 12.80 -8.00 4.70
CA MET A 78 12.42 -8.65 5.97
C MET A 78 11.94 -10.09 5.80
N LYS A 79 11.86 -10.59 4.56
CA LYS A 79 11.27 -11.89 4.21
C LYS A 79 9.85 -12.04 4.75
N ILE A 80 9.09 -10.95 4.75
CA ILE A 80 7.67 -10.95 5.11
C ILE A 80 6.89 -11.10 3.80
N ASP A 81 6.03 -12.11 3.76
CA ASP A 81 5.14 -12.35 2.63
C ASP A 81 4.10 -11.21 2.54
N MET A 82 3.82 -10.73 1.32
CA MET A 82 2.88 -9.63 1.08
C MET A 82 1.76 -10.04 0.13
N ILE A 83 0.53 -9.58 0.43
CA ILE A 83 -0.65 -9.68 -0.41
C ILE A 83 -1.13 -8.26 -0.69
N GLU A 84 -1.37 -7.93 -1.95
CA GLU A 84 -1.96 -6.65 -2.34
C GLU A 84 -3.43 -6.86 -2.72
N LEU A 85 -4.30 -6.07 -2.11
CA LEU A 85 -5.74 -6.06 -2.34
C LEU A 85 -6.14 -4.68 -2.85
N LYS A 86 -7.09 -4.65 -3.79
CA LYS A 86 -7.69 -3.40 -4.26
C LYS A 86 -9.10 -3.27 -3.73
N THR A 87 -9.48 -2.08 -3.29
CA THR A 87 -10.85 -1.79 -2.80
C THR A 87 -11.91 -2.02 -3.88
N ASN A 88 -11.54 -1.84 -5.15
CA ASN A 88 -12.41 -1.95 -6.32
C ASN A 88 -12.30 -3.29 -7.07
N ALA A 89 -11.65 -4.32 -6.49
CA ALA A 89 -11.50 -5.63 -7.13
C ALA A 89 -11.75 -6.79 -6.14
N SER A 90 -12.02 -7.98 -6.67
CA SER A 90 -12.21 -9.18 -5.85
C SER A 90 -10.92 -9.55 -5.10
N TYR A 91 -10.99 -9.59 -3.77
CA TYR A 91 -9.90 -10.04 -2.90
C TYR A 91 -9.71 -11.56 -2.90
N ILE A 92 -10.69 -12.34 -3.38
CA ILE A 92 -10.68 -13.80 -3.36
C ILE A 92 -9.50 -14.33 -4.19
N ARG A 93 -9.33 -13.81 -5.41
CA ARG A 93 -8.26 -14.27 -6.31
C ARG A 93 -6.86 -14.02 -5.75
N PRO A 94 -6.49 -12.80 -5.28
CA PRO A 94 -5.21 -12.56 -4.62
C PRO A 94 -4.94 -13.48 -3.43
N LEU A 95 -5.94 -13.68 -2.55
CA LEU A 95 -5.81 -14.57 -1.39
C LEU A 95 -5.59 -16.03 -1.81
N MET A 96 -6.40 -16.55 -2.74
CA MET A 96 -6.23 -17.92 -3.24
C MET A 96 -4.86 -18.15 -3.87
N THR A 97 -4.41 -17.22 -4.72
CA THR A 97 -3.07 -17.28 -5.33
C THR A 97 -1.98 -17.28 -4.27
N PHE A 98 -2.12 -16.46 -3.23
CA PHE A 98 -1.19 -16.42 -2.12
C PHE A 98 -1.10 -17.75 -1.37
N PHE A 99 -2.25 -18.31 -0.96
CA PHE A 99 -2.28 -19.59 -0.24
C PHE A 99 -1.76 -20.74 -1.09
N ARG A 100 -2.08 -20.79 -2.38
CA ARG A 100 -1.53 -21.79 -3.32
C ARG A 100 0.00 -21.69 -3.41
N ARG A 101 0.54 -20.48 -3.57
CA ARG A 101 1.99 -20.25 -3.60
C ARG A 101 2.68 -20.75 -2.33
N ARG A 102 2.05 -20.57 -1.17
CA ARG A 102 2.58 -21.06 0.11
C ARG A 102 2.49 -22.57 0.25
N MET A 103 1.37 -23.19 -0.18
CA MET A 103 1.25 -24.65 -0.17
C MET A 103 2.35 -25.34 -1.00
N HIS A 104 2.87 -24.72 -2.05
CA HIS A 104 3.99 -25.28 -2.82
C HIS A 104 5.38 -25.05 -2.19
N ARG A 105 5.47 -24.20 -1.17
CA ARG A 105 6.74 -23.86 -0.49
C ARG A 105 6.99 -24.75 0.73
N TYR A 106 5.96 -25.47 1.20
CA TYR A 106 5.99 -26.47 2.26
C TYR A 106 5.69 -27.84 1.68
#